data_AF-A0A0Q5D9P5-F1
#
_entry.id   AF-A0A0Q5D9P5-F1
#
_cell.length_a   1.000
_cell.length_b   1.000
_cell.length_c   1.000
_cell.angle_alpha   90.00
_cell.angle_beta   90.00
_cell.angle_gamma   90.00
#
_symmetry.space_group_name_H-M   'P 1'
#
loop_
_entity.id
_entity.type
_entity.pdbx_description
1 polymer ?
#
loop_
_entity_poly.entity_id
_entity_poly.type
_entity_poly.pdbx_seq_one_letter_code
_entity_poly.pdbx_strand_id
1 'polypeptide(L)'
;MCPAYIGRNPVAGESGRPVLDVATGVHVTPERRRERFEAVRNKAHSLGLQFEDDPTYLDAVEEWIAGSITAENLRNHYQELLEGREKEKRLSYFVKHCLQEV
;
A
#
# COMPACT_ATOMS: atom_id res chain seq x y z
N MET A 1 21.47 -25.21 7.86
CA MET A 1 22.51 -24.39 7.21
C MET A 1 21.82 -23.33 6.35
N CYS A 2 21.89 -22.07 6.77
CA CYS A 2 21.79 -20.87 5.94
C CYS A 2 22.61 -19.79 6.68
N PRO A 3 23.62 -19.17 6.06
CA PRO A 3 24.52 -18.26 6.73
C PRO A 3 23.92 -16.86 6.85
N ALA A 4 24.31 -16.17 7.92
CA ALA A 4 23.95 -14.81 8.25
C ALA A 4 24.29 -13.80 7.14
N TYR A 5 23.45 -12.77 6.98
CA TYR A 5 23.88 -11.49 6.44
C TYR A 5 23.55 -10.39 7.46
N ILE A 6 24.54 -10.12 8.32
CA ILE A 6 24.63 -8.90 9.10
C ILE A 6 25.07 -7.80 8.13
N GLY A 7 24.14 -6.90 7.81
CA GLY A 7 24.42 -5.67 7.06
C GLY A 7 23.93 -4.47 7.86
N ARG A 8 24.72 -4.06 8.85
CA ARG A 8 24.57 -2.77 9.54
C ARG A 8 25.22 -1.69 8.68
N ASN A 9 24.54 -0.56 8.43
CA ASN A 9 25.00 0.85 8.35
C ASN A 9 24.25 1.70 7.30
N PRO A 10 24.31 3.05 7.34
CA PRO A 10 23.82 3.98 8.37
C PRO A 10 23.07 5.19 7.72
N VAL A 11 22.83 6.23 8.53
CA VAL A 11 22.64 7.65 8.15
C VAL A 11 21.20 8.09 7.84
N ALA A 12 20.58 8.64 8.89
CA ALA A 12 19.55 9.65 8.78
C ALA A 12 20.07 10.89 8.03
N GLY A 13 19.19 11.47 7.20
CA GLY A 13 19.36 12.81 6.65
C GLY A 13 19.79 12.83 5.19
N GLU A 14 18.81 13.01 4.30
CA GLU A 14 18.84 13.95 3.17
C GLU A 14 17.57 13.73 2.33
N SER A 15 16.66 14.69 2.39
CA SER A 15 15.46 14.76 1.56
C SER A 15 15.86 14.70 0.08
N GLY A 16 15.42 13.65 -0.64
CA GLY A 16 15.56 13.56 -2.10
C GLY A 16 16.33 12.37 -2.66
N ARG A 17 16.71 11.36 -1.86
CA ARG A 17 17.34 10.14 -2.42
C ARG A 17 16.29 9.14 -2.91
N PRO A 18 16.37 8.65 -4.16
CA PRO A 18 15.42 7.67 -4.68
C PRO A 18 15.61 6.34 -3.96
N VAL A 19 14.54 5.85 -3.32
CA VAL A 19 14.50 4.52 -2.70
C VAL A 19 14.71 3.47 -3.80
N LEU A 20 15.81 2.71 -3.70
CA LEU A 20 16.10 1.58 -4.58
C LEU A 20 15.10 0.45 -4.31
N ASP A 21 14.28 0.12 -5.30
CA ASP A 21 13.48 -1.11 -5.29
C ASP A 21 14.38 -2.28 -5.68
N VAL A 22 14.64 -3.19 -4.75
CA VAL A 22 15.64 -4.28 -4.83
C VAL A 22 15.32 -5.35 -5.89
N ALA A 23 14.21 -5.26 -6.63
CA ALA A 23 13.84 -6.27 -7.63
C ALA A 23 14.37 -5.97 -9.05
N THR A 24 14.64 -4.72 -9.39
CA THR A 24 15.18 -4.33 -10.70
C THR A 24 15.93 -3.02 -10.54
N GLY A 25 17.24 -2.96 -10.82
CA GLY A 25 18.08 -1.76 -10.73
C GLY A 25 17.73 -0.63 -11.71
N VAL A 26 16.44 -0.41 -11.97
CA VAL A 26 15.87 0.67 -12.76
C VAL A 26 15.22 1.64 -11.78
N HIS A 27 15.75 2.86 -11.70
CA HIS A 27 15.08 3.95 -11.01
C HIS A 27 13.70 4.19 -11.66
N VAL A 28 12.63 3.76 -10.99
CA VAL A 28 11.27 4.05 -11.44
C VAL A 28 10.98 5.50 -11.07
N THR A 29 10.78 6.36 -12.07
CA THR A 29 10.43 7.76 -11.83
C THR A 29 8.99 7.88 -11.35
N PRO A 30 8.60 9.00 -10.69
CA PRO A 30 7.22 9.26 -10.31
C PRO A 30 6.24 9.16 -11.49
N GLU A 31 6.62 9.64 -12.67
CA GLU A 31 5.81 9.56 -13.88
C GLU A 31 5.54 8.10 -14.25
N ARG A 32 6.58 7.25 -14.20
CA ARG A 32 6.44 5.83 -14.49
C ARG A 32 5.60 5.09 -13.45
N ARG A 33 5.66 5.49 -12.17
CA ARG A 33 4.77 4.94 -11.12
C ARG A 33 3.32 5.34 -11.37
N ARG A 34 3.08 6.61 -11.73
CA ARG A 34 1.75 7.13 -12.06
C ARG A 34 1.15 6.41 -13.27
N GLU A 35 1.93 6.23 -14.34
CA GLU A 35 1.51 5.44 -15.52
C GLU A 35 1.08 4.02 -15.14
N ARG A 36 1.84 3.36 -14.24
CA ARG A 36 1.49 2.01 -13.77
C ARG A 36 0.18 2.01 -12.99
N PHE A 37 -0.01 2.97 -12.08
CA PHE A 37 -1.24 3.08 -11.30
C PHE A 37 -2.46 3.30 -12.21
N GLU A 38 -2.36 4.26 -13.13
CA GLU A 38 -3.44 4.56 -14.08
C GLU A 38 -3.75 3.37 -15.01
N ALA A 39 -2.73 2.62 -15.45
CA ALA A 39 -2.94 1.42 -16.25
C ALA A 39 -3.73 0.34 -15.49
N VAL A 40 -3.44 0.15 -14.20
CA VAL A 40 -4.15 -0.81 -13.34
C VAL A 40 -5.60 -0.34 -13.11
N ARG A 41 -5.79 0.94 -12.79
CA ARG A 41 -7.11 1.56 -12.58
C ARG A 41 -7.97 1.47 -13.83
N ASN A 42 -7.45 1.85 -14.99
CA ASN A 42 -8.17 1.80 -16.27
C ASN A 42 -8.53 0.37 -16.65
N LYS A 43 -7.65 -0.60 -16.37
CA LYS A 43 -7.93 -2.02 -16.59
C LYS A 43 -9.09 -2.48 -15.71
N ALA A 44 -9.08 -2.16 -14.42
CA ALA A 44 -10.18 -2.51 -13.51
C ALA A 44 -11.51 -1.90 -13.99
N HIS A 45 -11.50 -0.62 -14.37
CA HIS A 45 -12.66 0.06 -14.91
C HIS A 45 -13.17 -0.60 -16.21
N SER A 46 -12.29 -0.97 -17.14
CA SER A 46 -12.66 -1.67 -18.38
C SER A 46 -13.30 -3.04 -18.15
N LEU A 47 -13.00 -3.67 -17.02
CA LEU A 47 -13.58 -4.94 -16.59
C LEU A 47 -14.86 -4.77 -15.76
N GLY A 48 -15.31 -3.53 -15.53
CA GLY A 48 -16.46 -3.23 -14.67
C GLY A 48 -16.22 -3.54 -13.19
N LEU A 49 -14.95 -3.67 -12.77
CA LEU A 49 -14.59 -3.89 -11.38
C LEU A 49 -14.55 -2.56 -10.63
N GLN A 50 -15.10 -2.55 -9.43
CA GLN A 50 -14.90 -1.42 -8.52
C GLN A 50 -13.42 -1.36 -8.14
N PHE A 51 -12.84 -0.17 -8.30
CA PHE A 51 -11.48 0.12 -7.88
C PHE A 51 -11.52 0.78 -6.50
N GLU A 52 -10.50 0.56 -5.68
CA GLU A 52 -10.41 1.15 -4.35
C GLU A 52 -10.39 2.68 -4.44
N ASP A 53 -11.29 3.33 -3.69
CA ASP A 53 -11.47 4.78 -3.64
C ASP A 53 -11.32 5.36 -2.23
N ASP A 54 -10.87 4.55 -1.26
CA ASP A 54 -10.54 5.00 0.09
C ASP A 54 -9.50 6.14 0.06
N PRO A 55 -9.76 7.28 0.73
CA PRO A 55 -8.81 8.38 0.77
C PRO A 55 -7.47 7.96 1.39
N THR A 56 -7.47 7.08 2.39
CA THR A 56 -6.25 6.57 3.04
C THR A 56 -5.39 5.76 2.07
N TYR A 57 -6.04 4.95 1.22
CA TYR A 57 -5.33 4.18 0.20
C TYR A 57 -4.77 5.11 -0.89
N LEU A 58 -5.56 6.08 -1.35
CA LEU A 58 -5.14 7.02 -2.38
C LEU A 58 -3.98 7.91 -1.92
N ASP A 59 -3.96 8.33 -0.66
CA ASP A 59 -2.84 9.08 -0.08
C ASP A 59 -1.55 8.24 -0.09
N ALA A 60 -1.63 6.97 0.32
CA ALA A 60 -0.48 6.05 0.26
C ALA A 60 0.01 5.82 -1.18
N VAL A 61 -0.90 5.80 -2.17
CA VAL A 61 -0.52 5.72 -3.59
C VAL A 61 0.28 6.96 -4.01
N GLU A 62 -0.13 8.17 -3.63
CA GLU A 62 0.61 9.38 -3.96
C GLU A 62 1.97 9.42 -3.26
N GLU A 63 2.09 8.94 -2.02
CA GLU A 63 3.38 8.79 -1.34
C GLU A 63 4.30 7.80 -2.08
N TRP A 64 3.76 6.69 -2.59
CA TRP A 64 4.51 5.73 -3.40
C TRP A 64 4.94 6.34 -4.74
N ILE A 65 4.05 7.07 -5.41
CA ILE A 65 4.36 7.78 -6.65
C ILE A 65 5.49 8.78 -6.43
N ALA A 66 5.39 9.61 -5.38
CA ALA A 66 6.43 10.55 -4.96
C ALA A 66 7.75 9.85 -4.61
N GLY A 67 7.70 8.56 -4.26
CA GLY A 67 8.85 7.76 -3.85
C GLY A 67 9.21 7.90 -2.38
N SER A 68 8.29 8.44 -1.58
CA SER A 68 8.40 8.53 -0.11
C SER A 68 8.25 7.16 0.55
N ILE A 69 7.49 6.25 -0.06
CA ILE A 69 7.32 4.87 0.40
C ILE A 69 7.62 3.85 -0.70
N THR A 70 7.95 2.63 -0.31
CA THR A 70 8.17 1.52 -1.25
C THR A 70 6.85 0.91 -1.73
N ALA A 71 6.90 0.08 -2.76
CA ALA A 71 5.75 -0.72 -3.17
C ALA A 71 5.31 -1.73 -2.08
N GLU A 72 6.26 -2.22 -1.27
CA GLU A 72 5.96 -3.09 -0.12
C GLU A 72 5.16 -2.33 0.94
N ASN A 73 5.57 -1.11 1.28
CA ASN A 73 4.82 -0.25 2.19
C ASN A 73 3.40 0.02 1.69
N LEU A 74 3.24 0.36 0.41
CA LEU A 74 1.92 0.56 -0.20
C LEU A 74 1.04 -0.71 -0.06
N ARG A 75 1.63 -1.89 -0.27
CA ARG A 75 0.94 -3.17 -0.10
C ARG A 75 0.51 -3.41 1.34
N ASN A 76 1.36 -3.08 2.31
CA ASN A 76 1.05 -3.20 3.73
C ASN A 76 -0.07 -2.25 4.15
N HIS A 77 -0.02 -0.98 3.73
CA HIS A 77 -1.10 -0.01 3.98
C HIS A 77 -2.45 -0.51 3.46
N TYR A 78 -2.47 -1.06 2.25
CA TYR A 78 -3.70 -1.64 1.70
C TYR A 78 -4.19 -2.84 2.51
N GLN A 79 -3.28 -3.70 2.98
CA GLN A 79 -3.64 -4.86 3.80
C GLN A 79 -4.21 -4.44 5.16
N GLU A 80 -3.61 -3.45 5.82
CA GLU A 80 -4.10 -2.88 7.09
C GLU A 80 -5.52 -2.28 6.93
N LEU A 81 -5.78 -1.59 5.82
CA LEU A 81 -7.11 -1.06 5.51
C LEU A 81 -8.15 -2.18 5.39
N LEU A 82 -7.82 -3.26 4.67
CA LEU A 82 -8.72 -4.41 4.52
C LEU A 82 -9.00 -5.09 5.87
N GLU A 83 -7.97 -5.29 6.69
CA GLU A 83 -8.11 -5.84 8.03
C GLU A 83 -8.97 -4.95 8.94
N GLY A 84 -8.82 -3.62 8.84
CA GLY A 84 -9.64 -2.65 9.55
C GLY A 84 -11.12 -2.77 9.20
N ARG A 85 -11.43 -2.82 7.90
CA ARG A 85 -12.80 -2.98 7.39
C ARG A 85 -13.42 -4.32 7.81
N GLU A 86 -12.64 -5.40 7.84
CA GLU A 86 -13.13 -6.70 8.31
C GLU A 86 -13.45 -6.68 9.81
N LYS A 87 -12.58 -6.07 10.62
CA LYS A 87 -12.82 -5.88 12.06
C LYS A 87 -14.09 -5.08 12.31
N GLU A 88 -14.30 -3.99 11.57
CA GLU A 88 -15.49 -3.15 11.69
C GLU A 88 -16.77 -3.91 11.32
N LYS A 89 -16.77 -4.65 10.20
CA LYS A 89 -17.89 -5.51 9.81
C LYS A 89 -18.23 -6.53 10.89
N ARG A 90 -17.22 -7.17 11.48
CA ARG A 90 -17.40 -8.15 12.55
C ARG A 90 -17.97 -7.51 13.82
N LEU A 91 -17.49 -6.32 14.20
CA LEU A 91 -18.02 -5.57 15.34
C LEU A 91 -19.47 -5.13 15.10
N SER A 92 -19.78 -4.60 13.92
CA SER A 92 -21.14 -4.20 13.55
C SER A 92 -22.10 -5.38 13.61
N TYR A 93 -21.70 -6.54 13.06
CA TYR A 93 -22.46 -7.78 13.16
C TYR A 93 -22.70 -8.18 14.62
N PHE A 94 -21.65 -8.19 15.44
CA PHE A 94 -21.77 -8.52 16.87
C PHE A 94 -22.72 -7.57 17.61
N VAL A 95 -22.59 -6.26 17.42
CA VAL A 95 -23.48 -5.27 18.06
C VAL A 95 -24.93 -5.48 17.65
N LYS A 96 -25.18 -5.68 16.34
CA LYS A 96 -26.54 -5.89 15.82
C LYS A 96 -27.19 -7.16 16.37
N HIS A 97 -26.44 -8.25 16.45
CA HIS A 97 -27.02 -9.58 16.72
C HIS A 97 -26.89 -10.03 18.18
N CYS A 98 -25.93 -9.51 18.94
CA CYS A 98 -25.67 -9.95 20.31
C CYS A 98 -26.06 -8.93 21.38
N LEU A 99 -26.16 -7.63 21.03
CA LEU A 99 -26.52 -6.58 22.00
C LEU A 99 -27.96 -6.07 21.87
N GLN A 100 -28.70 -6.46 20.82
CA GLN A 100 -30.12 -6.12 20.66
C GLN A 100 -31.08 -7.10 21.35
N GLU A 101 -30.58 -8.20 21.93
CA GLU A 101 -31.40 -9.22 22.64
C GLU A 101 -31.42 -9.03 24.18
N VAL A 102 -31.06 -7.85 24.70
CA VAL A 102 -31.08 -7.53 26.15
C VAL A 102 -32.04 -6.39 26.46
#